data_AF-A0A923YGN7-F1
#
_entry.id   AF-A0A923YGN7-F1
#
_cell.length_a   1.000
_cell.length_b   1.000
_cell.length_c   1.000
_cell.angle_alpha   90.00
_cell.angle_beta   90.00
_cell.angle_gamma   90.00
#
_symmetry.space_group_name_H-M   'P 1'
#
loop_
_entity.id
_entity.type
_entity.pdbx_description
1 polymer ?
#
loop_
_entity_poly.entity_id
_entity_poly.type
_entity_poly.pdbx_seq_one_letter_code
_entity_poly.pdbx_strand_id
1 'polypeptide(L)'
;MKKILGWSIVVFCSLFLFLILLACINFLADPEMRFHGQSVYEALISYLIISVAFVFFLRFGRSLIKNNSIVTIPYTQTLSLHPSGVTSYTDYRNVMLSLTLRSPAYQIILLAAFLLVFFFLLGDHVHSYWAVISVVFIVFFSFKTWQRIKKTYESTKLFHSETEYHITTASLQIKGEDVDSTTKWSYYIRTKETKHFILLYPSKQLAVLINKKFFSSEDLIAFKQFLKSLPIPHN
;
A
#
# COMPACT_ATOMS: atom_id res chain seq x y z
N MET A 1 2.66 -13.45 22.78
CA MET A 1 3.73 -12.46 23.04
C MET A 1 3.84 -11.36 21.97
N LYS A 2 3.96 -11.66 20.66
CA LYS A 2 4.14 -10.63 19.60
C LYS A 2 3.05 -9.52 19.53
N LYS A 3 1.79 -9.84 19.83
CA LYS A 3 0.69 -8.85 19.87
C LYS A 3 0.88 -7.82 20.99
N ILE A 4 1.22 -8.27 22.20
CA ILE A 4 1.44 -7.40 23.37
C ILE A 4 2.64 -6.48 23.10
N LEU A 5 3.71 -7.02 22.52
CA LEU A 5 4.87 -6.24 22.10
C LEU A 5 4.50 -5.17 21.07
N GLY A 6 3.71 -5.51 20.05
CA GLY A 6 3.26 -4.55 19.03
C GLY A 6 2.41 -3.42 19.62
N TRP A 7 1.49 -3.73 20.54
CA TRP A 7 0.69 -2.73 21.25
C TRP A 7 1.54 -1.85 22.17
N SER A 8 2.49 -2.45 22.89
CA SER A 8 3.44 -1.71 23.75
C SER A 8 4.26 -0.72 22.93
N ILE A 9 4.76 -1.12 21.75
CA ILE A 9 5.47 -0.22 20.82
C ILE A 9 4.55 0.91 20.35
N VAL A 10 3.31 0.62 19.95
CA VAL A 10 2.37 1.65 19.48
C VAL A 10 2.05 2.67 20.58
N VAL A 11 1.77 2.20 21.81
CA VAL A 11 1.46 3.06 22.96
C VAL A 11 2.68 3.89 23.36
N PHE A 12 3.84 3.26 23.50
CA PHE A 12 5.09 3.93 23.88
C PHE A 12 5.46 5.02 22.87
N CYS A 13 5.45 4.68 21.58
CA CYS A 13 5.76 5.65 20.54
C CYS A 13 4.73 6.81 20.59
N SER A 14 3.43 6.52 20.76
CA SER A 14 2.39 7.57 20.73
C SER A 14 2.54 8.55 21.90
N LEU A 15 2.87 8.03 23.08
CA LEU A 15 3.15 8.82 24.28
C LEU A 15 4.43 9.66 24.09
N PHE A 16 5.46 9.09 23.48
CA PHE A 16 6.69 9.81 23.13
C PHE A 16 6.43 10.98 22.17
N LEU A 17 5.59 10.79 21.15
CA LEU A 17 5.23 11.88 20.22
C LEU A 17 4.44 12.98 20.93
N PHE A 18 3.53 12.61 21.83
CA PHE A 18 2.79 13.59 22.63
C PHE A 18 3.73 14.44 23.50
N LEU A 19 4.75 13.83 24.14
CA LEU A 19 5.76 14.54 24.91
C LEU A 19 6.60 15.49 24.04
N ILE A 20 6.99 15.07 22.84
CA ILE A 20 7.73 15.93 21.90
C ILE A 20 6.86 17.10 21.44
N LEU A 21 5.58 16.85 21.15
CA LEU A 21 4.65 17.90 20.75
C LEU A 21 4.46 18.92 21.87
N LEU A 22 4.34 18.48 23.13
CA LEU A 22 4.33 19.38 24.30
C LEU A 22 5.64 20.16 24.44
N ALA A 23 6.79 19.51 24.26
CA ALA A 23 8.08 20.19 24.29
C ALA A 23 8.19 21.24 23.17
N CYS A 24 7.70 20.95 21.97
CA CYS A 24 7.65 21.90 20.86
C CYS A 24 6.72 23.08 21.14
N ILE A 25 5.53 22.84 21.72
CA ILE A 25 4.60 23.92 22.09
C ILE A 25 5.25 24.82 23.14
N ASN A 26 5.87 24.24 24.17
CA ASN A 26 6.58 25.01 25.21
C ASN A 26 7.75 25.79 24.62
N PHE A 27 8.51 25.20 23.70
CA PHE A 27 9.65 25.84 23.03
C PHE A 27 9.20 27.00 22.12
N LEU A 28 8.07 26.85 21.40
CA LEU A 28 7.49 27.89 20.55
C LEU A 28 6.80 29.01 21.34
N ALA A 29 6.40 28.74 22.58
CA ALA A 29 5.79 29.71 23.48
C ALA A 29 6.83 30.68 24.09
N ASP A 30 8.13 30.36 24.02
CA ASP A 30 9.20 31.21 24.52
C ASP A 30 9.48 32.38 23.55
N PRO A 31 9.20 33.64 23.94
CA PRO A 31 9.38 34.81 23.08
C PRO A 31 10.86 35.14 22.80
N GLU A 32 11.80 34.75 23.68
CA GLU A 32 13.23 35.05 23.48
C GLU A 32 13.83 34.20 22.36
N MET A 33 13.30 32.99 22.15
CA MET A 33 13.78 32.05 21.13
C MET A 33 13.37 32.43 19.69
N ARG A 34 12.45 33.39 19.51
CA ARG A 34 12.07 33.88 18.17
C ARG A 34 13.17 34.69 17.48
N PHE A 35 14.19 35.14 18.22
CA PHE A 35 15.21 36.07 17.71
C PHE A 35 16.51 35.40 17.23
N HIS A 36 16.65 34.07 17.38
CA HIS A 36 17.81 33.34 16.86
C HIS A 36 17.36 32.31 15.83
N GLY A 37 17.24 32.73 14.57
CA GLY A 37 16.76 31.89 13.47
C GLY A 37 17.45 30.52 13.39
N GLN A 38 18.74 30.43 13.74
CA GLN A 38 19.50 29.17 13.71
C GLN A 38 18.98 28.10 14.68
N SER A 39 18.55 28.46 15.89
CA SER A 39 18.05 27.48 16.87
C SER A 39 16.69 26.91 16.50
N VAL A 40 15.87 27.70 15.78
CA VAL A 40 14.56 27.26 15.27
C VAL A 40 14.73 26.18 14.19
N TYR A 41 15.69 26.33 13.28
CA TYR A 41 15.93 25.31 12.24
C TYR A 41 16.40 23.97 12.81
N GLU A 42 17.33 23.98 13.77
CA GLU A 42 17.83 22.75 14.40
C GLU A 42 16.71 22.00 15.15
N ALA A 43 15.82 22.74 15.82
CA ALA A 43 14.63 22.17 16.46
C ALA A 43 13.66 21.55 15.45
N LEU A 44 13.42 22.23 14.32
CA LEU A 44 12.55 21.73 13.25
C LEU A 44 13.11 20.47 12.57
N ILE A 45 14.42 20.42 12.29
CA ILE A 45 15.08 19.23 11.72
C ILE A 45 14.99 18.06 12.69
N SER A 46 15.23 18.30 13.98
CA SER A 46 15.14 17.27 15.01
C SER A 46 13.71 16.71 15.09
N TYR A 47 12.71 17.58 15.09
CA TYR A 47 11.30 17.18 15.04
C TYR A 47 10.96 16.34 13.81
N LEU A 48 11.56 16.69 12.67
CA LEU A 48 11.41 15.98 11.39
C LEU A 48 11.81 14.52 11.50
N ILE A 49 13.04 14.31 11.95
CA ILE A 49 13.68 13.01 12.06
C ILE A 49 12.86 12.14 13.01
N ILE A 50 12.41 12.72 14.13
CA ILE A 50 11.62 12.00 15.11
C ILE A 50 10.23 11.65 14.56
N SER A 51 9.56 12.57 13.85
CA SER A 51 8.24 12.32 13.26
C SER A 51 8.29 11.21 12.19
N VAL A 52 9.32 11.20 11.34
CA VAL A 52 9.52 10.15 10.33
C VAL A 52 9.82 8.80 11.00
N ALA A 53 10.75 8.77 11.96
CA ALA A 53 11.07 7.56 12.73
C ALA A 53 9.82 7.03 13.44
N PHE A 54 9.00 7.92 13.99
CA PHE A 54 7.78 7.57 14.68
C PHE A 54 6.72 6.93 13.75
N VAL A 55 6.45 7.53 12.59
CA VAL A 55 5.52 6.93 11.60
C VAL A 55 6.00 5.54 11.18
N PHE A 56 7.31 5.36 11.05
CA PHE A 56 7.92 4.06 10.78
C PHE A 56 7.69 3.07 11.94
N PHE A 57 7.92 3.47 13.20
CA PHE A 57 7.71 2.63 14.37
C PHE A 57 6.24 2.27 14.61
N LEU A 58 5.29 3.21 14.45
CA LEU A 58 3.87 2.90 14.55
C LEU A 58 3.44 1.85 13.52
N ARG A 59 3.99 1.93 12.31
CA ARG A 59 3.72 0.94 11.26
C ARG A 59 4.34 -0.40 11.56
N PHE A 60 5.58 -0.41 12.05
CA PHE A 60 6.25 -1.62 12.48
C PHE A 60 5.46 -2.32 13.59
N GLY A 61 5.02 -1.56 14.61
CA GLY A 61 4.15 -2.03 15.68
C GLY A 61 2.83 -2.61 15.15
N ARG A 62 2.14 -1.90 14.25
CA ARG A 62 0.92 -2.41 13.60
C ARG A 62 1.15 -3.70 12.80
N SER A 63 2.28 -3.83 12.12
CA SER A 63 2.63 -5.06 11.38
C SER A 63 2.81 -6.24 12.32
N LEU A 64 3.36 -6.02 13.52
CA LEU A 64 3.53 -7.06 14.55
C LEU A 64 2.20 -7.47 15.21
N ILE A 65 1.21 -6.57 15.25
CA ILE A 65 -0.13 -6.85 15.79
C ILE A 65 -0.95 -7.73 14.83
N LYS A 66 -0.69 -7.64 13.51
CA LYS A 66 -1.44 -8.36 12.46
C LYS A 66 -1.08 -9.86 12.45
N ASN A 67 -1.46 -10.56 13.51
CA ASN A 67 -1.46 -12.02 13.55
C ASN A 67 -2.76 -12.50 12.92
N ASN A 68 -2.75 -12.65 11.60
CA ASN A 68 -3.81 -13.37 10.91
C ASN A 68 -3.58 -14.85 11.19
N SER A 69 -4.05 -15.33 12.34
CA SER A 69 -4.26 -16.76 12.52
C SER A 69 -5.15 -17.19 11.36
N ILE A 70 -4.63 -18.06 10.50
CA ILE A 70 -5.35 -18.55 9.34
C ILE A 70 -6.46 -19.43 9.89
N VAL A 71 -7.65 -18.84 10.06
CA VAL A 71 -8.86 -19.58 10.40
C VAL A 71 -9.38 -20.11 9.08
N THR A 72 -9.02 -21.35 8.75
CA THR A 72 -9.56 -22.05 7.59
C THR A 72 -10.98 -22.51 7.91
N ILE A 73 -11.94 -22.09 7.10
CA ILE A 73 -13.31 -22.62 7.16
C ILE A 73 -13.35 -23.83 6.22
N PRO A 74 -13.75 -25.04 6.65
CA PRO A 74 -13.81 -26.19 5.75
C PRO A 74 -14.77 -25.91 4.59
N TYR A 75 -14.32 -26.21 3.37
CA TYR A 75 -15.11 -26.08 2.15
C TYR A 75 -15.25 -27.47 1.53
N THR A 76 -16.48 -27.99 1.46
CA THR A 76 -16.77 -29.38 1.07
C THR A 76 -17.23 -29.54 -0.38
N GLN A 77 -17.54 -28.44 -1.06
CA GLN A 77 -18.05 -28.47 -2.43
C GLN A 77 -16.92 -28.54 -3.46
N THR A 78 -17.20 -29.14 -4.62
CA THR A 78 -16.31 -29.08 -5.78
C THR A 78 -16.52 -27.74 -6.49
N LEU A 79 -15.55 -26.83 -6.32
CA LEU A 79 -15.51 -25.55 -7.04
C LEU A 79 -15.14 -25.79 -8.51
N SER A 80 -15.97 -25.29 -9.42
CA SER A 80 -15.67 -25.18 -10.85
C SER A 80 -16.31 -23.90 -11.38
N LEU A 81 -15.52 -22.84 -11.53
CA LEU A 81 -15.99 -21.54 -12.02
C LEU A 81 -15.25 -21.15 -13.29
N HIS A 82 -15.97 -20.49 -14.20
CA HIS A 82 -15.46 -20.04 -15.50
C HIS A 82 -15.71 -18.55 -15.77
N PRO A 83 -15.29 -17.63 -14.88
CA PRO A 83 -15.49 -16.21 -15.14
C PRO A 83 -14.60 -15.76 -16.32
N SER A 84 -15.13 -14.90 -17.18
CA SER A 84 -14.39 -14.29 -18.28
C SER A 84 -14.63 -12.78 -18.36
N GLY A 85 -13.71 -12.07 -19.01
CA GLY A 85 -13.93 -10.69 -19.39
C GLY A 85 -12.65 -9.90 -19.68
N VAL A 86 -12.83 -8.64 -20.05
CA VAL A 86 -11.76 -7.70 -20.37
C VAL A 86 -11.56 -6.73 -19.21
N THR A 87 -10.31 -6.50 -18.80
CA THR A 87 -9.99 -5.57 -17.71
C THR A 87 -9.86 -4.15 -18.25
N SER A 88 -10.77 -3.25 -17.88
CA SER A 88 -10.68 -1.84 -18.26
C SER A 88 -9.46 -1.13 -17.66
N TYR A 89 -8.86 -0.21 -18.43
CA TYR A 89 -7.78 0.65 -17.97
C TYR A 89 -8.13 1.43 -16.69
N THR A 90 -9.36 1.92 -16.57
CA THR A 90 -9.77 2.71 -15.39
C THR A 90 -9.73 1.87 -14.11
N ASP A 91 -10.24 0.65 -14.19
CA ASP A 91 -10.24 -0.33 -13.11
C ASP A 91 -8.80 -0.72 -12.72
N TYR A 92 -7.96 -1.06 -13.71
CA TYR A 92 -6.55 -1.36 -13.49
C TYR A 92 -5.77 -0.19 -12.86
N ARG A 93 -5.91 1.01 -13.44
CA ARG A 93 -5.25 2.23 -12.97
C ARG A 93 -5.61 2.52 -11.52
N ASN A 94 -6.89 2.44 -11.17
CA ASN A 94 -7.37 2.74 -9.82
C ASN A 94 -6.78 1.74 -8.79
N VAL A 95 -6.69 0.46 -9.15
CA VAL A 95 -6.02 -0.53 -8.29
C VAL A 95 -4.54 -0.22 -8.14
N MET A 96 -3.82 -0.03 -9.24
CA MET A 96 -2.36 0.20 -9.19
C MET A 96 -2.00 1.48 -8.45
N LEU A 97 -2.76 2.57 -8.64
CA LEU A 97 -2.61 3.78 -7.84
C LEU A 97 -2.91 3.51 -6.37
N SER A 98 -4.00 2.82 -6.04
CA SER A 98 -4.33 2.51 -4.64
C SER A 98 -3.26 1.65 -3.96
N LEU A 99 -2.64 0.71 -4.68
CA LEU A 99 -1.56 -0.13 -4.16
C LEU A 99 -0.28 0.69 -3.97
N THR A 100 0.07 1.53 -4.95
CA THR A 100 1.27 2.37 -4.93
C THR A 100 1.19 3.42 -3.82
N LEU A 101 0.06 4.13 -3.71
CA LEU A 101 -0.18 5.14 -2.68
C LEU A 101 -0.25 4.56 -1.26
N ARG A 102 -0.65 3.29 -1.14
CA ARG A 102 -0.65 2.57 0.15
C ARG A 102 0.71 1.94 0.48
N SER A 103 1.65 1.93 -0.46
CA SER A 103 2.99 1.40 -0.19
C SER A 103 3.72 2.33 0.80
N PRO A 104 4.41 1.79 1.80
CA PRO A 104 5.09 2.60 2.80
C PRO A 104 6.19 3.47 2.17
N ALA A 105 6.90 2.94 1.18
CA ALA A 105 7.95 3.66 0.46
C ALA A 105 7.40 4.94 -0.20
N TYR A 106 6.27 4.85 -0.91
CA TYR A 106 5.66 6.03 -1.56
C TYR A 106 5.26 7.10 -0.55
N GLN A 107 4.70 6.69 0.59
CA GLN A 107 4.29 7.63 1.64
C GLN A 107 5.47 8.29 2.35
N ILE A 108 6.57 7.55 2.56
CA ILE A 108 7.81 8.11 3.10
C ILE A 108 8.38 9.15 2.12
N ILE A 109 8.40 8.86 0.82
CA ILE A 109 8.87 9.80 -0.21
C ILE A 109 8.01 11.06 -0.23
N LEU A 110 6.68 10.92 -0.23
CA LEU A 110 5.78 12.08 -0.19
C LEU A 110 5.94 12.91 1.08
N LEU A 111 6.03 12.25 2.24
CA LEU A 111 6.23 12.92 3.52
C LEU A 111 7.56 13.67 3.51
N ALA A 112 8.66 13.04 3.09
CA ALA A 112 9.96 13.68 2.99
C ALA A 112 9.93 14.89 2.07
N ALA A 113 9.28 14.80 0.90
CA ALA A 113 9.15 15.92 -0.02
C ALA A 113 8.30 17.07 0.55
N PHE A 114 7.18 16.76 1.22
CA PHE A 114 6.35 17.75 1.90
C PHE A 114 7.11 18.47 3.01
N LEU A 115 7.85 17.70 3.81
CA LEU A 115 8.69 18.19 4.90
C LEU A 115 9.83 19.08 4.40
N LEU A 116 10.41 18.74 3.25
CA LEU A 116 11.37 19.58 2.54
C LEU A 116 10.72 20.94 2.24
N VAL A 117 9.58 20.96 1.54
CA VAL A 117 8.83 22.20 1.24
C VAL A 117 8.55 23.01 2.51
N PHE A 118 8.05 22.38 3.57
CA PHE A 118 7.73 23.03 4.83
C PHE A 118 8.95 23.71 5.47
N PHE A 119 10.10 23.04 5.48
CA PHE A 119 11.35 23.59 5.99
C PHE A 119 11.80 24.83 5.19
N PHE A 120 11.66 24.82 3.87
CA PHE A 120 11.99 25.99 3.03
C PHE A 120 11.02 27.16 3.23
N LEU A 121 9.74 26.90 3.50
CA LEU A 121 8.76 27.96 3.72
C LEU A 121 8.93 28.68 5.06
N LEU A 122 9.45 28.00 6.08
CA LEU A 122 9.70 28.58 7.41
C LEU A 122 11.05 29.31 7.51
N GLY A 123 11.89 29.22 6.49
CA GLY A 123 13.26 29.68 6.58
C GLY A 123 13.51 31.07 5.99
N ASP A 124 13.85 32.04 6.83
CA ASP A 124 14.14 33.45 6.44
C ASP A 124 15.29 33.61 5.43
N HIS A 125 16.18 32.62 5.28
CA HIS A 125 17.38 32.73 4.44
C HIS A 125 17.57 31.58 3.46
N VAL A 126 16.59 30.68 3.35
CA VAL A 126 16.75 29.51 2.50
C VAL A 126 16.22 29.82 1.10
N HIS A 127 17.06 29.62 0.10
CA HIS A 127 16.74 30.03 -1.26
C HIS A 127 15.44 29.39 -1.77
N SER A 128 14.53 30.25 -2.24
CA SER A 128 13.18 29.90 -2.73
C SER A 128 13.16 28.81 -3.82
N TYR A 129 14.27 28.61 -4.53
CA TYR A 129 14.36 27.59 -5.59
C TYR A 129 14.22 26.15 -5.07
N TRP A 130 14.57 25.85 -3.82
CA TRP A 130 14.42 24.50 -3.27
C TRP A 130 12.97 24.09 -3.02
N ALA A 131 12.12 25.04 -2.62
CA ALA A 131 10.69 24.82 -2.51
C ALA A 131 10.11 24.46 -3.89
N VAL A 132 10.52 25.20 -4.93
CA VAL A 132 10.13 24.93 -6.32
C VAL A 132 10.60 23.54 -6.76
N ILE A 133 11.86 23.17 -6.52
CA ILE A 133 12.40 21.83 -6.84
C ILE A 133 11.58 20.73 -6.18
N SER A 134 11.18 20.91 -4.92
CA SER A 134 10.40 19.92 -4.17
C SER A 134 9.01 19.72 -4.74
N VAL A 135 8.33 20.82 -5.07
CA VAL A 135 7.02 20.77 -5.73
C VAL A 135 7.14 20.10 -7.10
N VAL A 136 8.14 20.49 -7.89
CA VAL A 136 8.44 19.86 -9.20
C VAL A 136 8.70 18.38 -9.02
N PHE A 137 9.45 17.97 -8.00
CA PHE A 137 9.73 16.57 -7.70
C PHE A 137 8.46 15.77 -7.38
N ILE A 138 7.55 16.30 -6.53
CA ILE A 138 6.28 15.64 -6.20
C ILE A 138 5.42 15.45 -7.44
N VAL A 139 5.28 16.51 -8.26
CA VAL A 139 4.49 16.48 -9.49
C VAL A 139 5.10 15.50 -10.49
N PHE A 140 6.41 15.57 -10.71
CA PHE A 140 7.14 14.69 -11.62
C PHE A 140 7.05 13.23 -11.20
N PHE A 141 7.22 12.93 -9.91
CA PHE A 141 7.15 11.57 -9.38
C PHE A 141 5.75 10.97 -9.51
N SER A 142 4.72 11.77 -9.22
CA SER A 142 3.31 11.38 -9.41
C SER A 142 2.99 11.11 -10.89
N PHE A 143 3.48 12.00 -11.77
CA PHE A 143 3.33 11.85 -13.21
C PHE A 143 4.05 10.61 -13.74
N LYS A 144 5.29 10.33 -13.31
CA LYS A 144 6.04 9.13 -13.68
C LYS A 144 5.36 7.85 -13.21
N THR A 145 4.77 7.86 -12.02
CA THR A 145 3.97 6.74 -11.51
C THR A 145 2.79 6.46 -12.42
N TRP A 146 2.03 7.50 -12.79
CA TRP A 146 0.91 7.37 -13.70
C TRP A 146 1.32 6.89 -15.10
N GLN A 147 2.38 7.46 -15.68
CA GLN A 147 2.94 7.02 -16.96
C GLN A 147 3.37 5.54 -16.92
N ARG A 148 4.00 5.09 -15.84
CA ARG A 148 4.40 3.69 -15.68
C ARG A 148 3.19 2.76 -15.65
N ILE A 149 2.13 3.13 -14.93
CA ILE A 149 0.88 2.37 -14.89
C ILE A 149 0.27 2.28 -16.29
N LYS A 150 0.16 3.42 -16.98
CA LYS A 150 -0.34 3.48 -18.37
C LYS A 150 0.48 2.59 -19.30
N LYS A 151 1.80 2.75 -19.31
CA LYS A 151 2.72 1.95 -20.14
C LYS A 151 2.59 0.46 -19.85
N THR A 152 2.50 0.07 -18.57
CA THR A 152 2.36 -1.34 -18.18
C THR A 152 1.03 -1.92 -18.65
N TYR A 153 -0.06 -1.14 -18.57
CA TYR A 153 -1.34 -1.54 -19.12
C TYR A 153 -1.22 -1.76 -20.63
N GLU A 154 -0.78 -0.74 -21.37
CA GLU A 154 -0.65 -0.75 -22.84
C GLU A 154 0.27 -1.86 -23.35
N SER A 155 1.36 -2.16 -22.64
CA SER A 155 2.31 -3.22 -23.06
C SER A 155 1.84 -4.63 -22.72
N THR A 156 0.86 -4.80 -21.83
CA THR A 156 0.43 -6.13 -21.37
C THR A 156 -0.79 -6.57 -22.17
N LYS A 157 -0.59 -7.49 -23.12
CA LYS A 157 -1.66 -7.99 -24.00
C LYS A 157 -2.84 -8.58 -23.26
N LEU A 158 -2.60 -9.24 -22.11
CA LEU A 158 -3.64 -9.82 -21.24
C LEU A 158 -4.75 -8.83 -20.85
N PHE A 159 -4.47 -7.52 -20.79
CA PHE A 159 -5.50 -6.53 -20.45
C PHE A 159 -6.35 -6.09 -21.64
N HIS A 160 -5.96 -6.43 -22.87
CA HIS A 160 -6.64 -6.02 -24.10
C HIS A 160 -7.42 -7.18 -24.76
N SER A 161 -7.11 -8.43 -24.41
CA SER A 161 -7.86 -9.60 -24.85
C SER A 161 -8.85 -10.06 -23.78
N GLU A 162 -9.89 -10.78 -24.19
CA GLU A 162 -10.72 -11.52 -23.24
C GLU A 162 -9.83 -12.52 -22.48
N THR A 163 -9.97 -12.55 -21.16
CA THR A 163 -9.28 -13.51 -20.29
C THR A 163 -10.30 -14.43 -19.67
N GLU A 164 -10.14 -15.73 -19.89
CA GLU A 164 -10.92 -16.79 -19.28
C GLU A 164 -10.18 -17.36 -18.08
N TYR A 165 -10.87 -17.54 -16.97
CA TYR A 165 -10.32 -18.17 -15.78
C TYR A 165 -11.01 -19.51 -15.57
N HIS A 166 -10.28 -20.62 -15.45
CA HIS A 166 -10.83 -21.89 -15.00
C HIS A 166 -10.40 -22.12 -13.55
N ILE A 167 -11.32 -21.85 -12.63
CA ILE A 167 -11.10 -21.94 -11.20
C ILE A 167 -11.62 -23.29 -10.71
N THR A 168 -10.70 -24.15 -10.29
CA THR A 168 -11.02 -25.47 -9.74
C THR A 168 -10.57 -25.56 -8.29
N THR A 169 -11.01 -26.60 -7.56
CA THR A 169 -10.47 -26.91 -6.22
C THR A 169 -8.96 -27.15 -6.21
N ALA A 170 -8.38 -27.62 -7.32
CA ALA A 170 -6.95 -27.95 -7.41
C ALA A 170 -6.07 -26.78 -7.87
N SER A 171 -6.57 -25.96 -8.79
CA SER A 171 -5.76 -24.93 -9.45
C SER A 171 -6.58 -23.79 -10.05
N LEU A 172 -5.88 -22.70 -10.34
CA LEU A 172 -6.35 -21.62 -11.20
C LEU A 172 -5.65 -21.73 -12.55
N GLN A 173 -6.42 -21.90 -13.63
CA GLN A 173 -5.93 -21.71 -14.98
C GLN A 173 -6.39 -20.35 -15.52
N ILE A 174 -5.50 -19.65 -16.22
CA ILE A 174 -5.75 -18.37 -16.88
C ILE A 174 -5.45 -18.58 -18.35
N LYS A 175 -6.46 -18.40 -19.19
CA LYS A 175 -6.36 -18.44 -20.64
C LYS A 175 -6.66 -17.07 -21.22
N GLY A 176 -5.81 -16.61 -22.13
CA GLY A 176 -5.98 -15.45 -22.96
C GLY A 176 -5.30 -15.69 -24.30
N GLU A 177 -5.30 -14.69 -25.17
CA GLU A 177 -4.77 -14.82 -26.54
C GLU A 177 -3.33 -15.36 -26.60
N ASP A 178 -2.45 -14.85 -25.74
CA ASP A 178 -1.02 -15.22 -25.67
C ASP A 178 -0.63 -15.86 -24.32
N VAL A 179 -1.61 -16.19 -23.48
CA VAL A 179 -1.35 -16.66 -22.11
C VAL A 179 -2.15 -17.92 -21.86
N ASP A 180 -1.47 -19.03 -21.59
CA ASP A 180 -2.05 -20.22 -20.97
C ASP A 180 -1.19 -20.57 -19.76
N SER A 181 -1.73 -20.36 -18.57
CA SER A 181 -0.99 -20.63 -17.33
C SER A 181 -1.87 -21.33 -16.31
N THR A 182 -1.34 -22.38 -15.70
CA THR A 182 -2.02 -23.13 -14.64
C THR A 182 -1.19 -23.09 -13.37
N THR A 183 -1.78 -22.58 -12.29
CA THR A 183 -1.11 -22.42 -10.99
C THR A 183 -1.91 -23.12 -9.89
N LYS A 184 -1.29 -24.07 -9.20
CA LYS A 184 -1.87 -24.73 -8.02
C LYS A 184 -2.03 -23.75 -6.87
N TRP A 185 -3.08 -23.94 -6.05
CA TRP A 185 -3.35 -23.05 -4.91
C TRP A 185 -2.20 -22.95 -3.90
N SER A 186 -1.43 -24.02 -3.74
CA SER A 186 -0.26 -24.07 -2.85
C SER A 186 0.88 -23.12 -3.24
N TYR A 187 0.91 -22.61 -4.48
CA TYR A 187 1.92 -21.65 -4.92
C TYR A 187 1.59 -20.19 -4.56
N TYR A 188 0.35 -19.90 -4.14
CA TYR A 188 0.00 -18.56 -3.74
C TYR A 188 0.40 -18.30 -2.29
N ILE A 189 1.27 -17.30 -2.09
CA ILE A 189 1.78 -16.93 -0.78
C ILE A 189 0.85 -15.98 -0.03
N ARG A 190 -0.09 -15.34 -0.74
CA ARG A 190 -1.01 -14.35 -0.18
C ARG A 190 -2.18 -14.12 -1.13
N THR A 191 -3.34 -13.80 -0.57
CA THR A 191 -4.42 -13.15 -1.32
C THR A 191 -4.81 -11.83 -0.67
N LYS A 192 -5.36 -10.92 -1.48
CA LYS A 192 -5.84 -9.61 -1.02
C LYS A 192 -7.09 -9.23 -1.79
N GLU A 193 -8.13 -8.85 -1.06
CA GLU A 193 -9.37 -8.37 -1.66
C GLU A 193 -9.36 -6.84 -1.71
N THR A 194 -9.72 -6.27 -2.85
CA THR A 194 -9.95 -4.82 -3.02
C THR A 194 -11.42 -4.59 -3.38
N LYS A 195 -11.86 -3.34 -3.59
CA LYS A 195 -13.26 -3.08 -3.97
C LYS A 195 -13.66 -3.84 -5.24
N HIS A 196 -12.81 -3.82 -6.27
CA HIS A 196 -13.13 -4.33 -7.61
C HIS A 196 -12.38 -5.62 -7.98
N PHE A 197 -11.30 -5.96 -7.29
CA PHE A 197 -10.44 -7.09 -7.66
C PHE A 197 -10.15 -8.02 -6.48
N ILE A 198 -9.91 -9.28 -6.82
CA ILE A 198 -9.23 -10.27 -5.99
C ILE A 198 -7.80 -10.40 -6.52
N LEU A 199 -6.82 -10.13 -5.66
CA LEU A 199 -5.40 -10.19 -6.00
C LEU A 199 -4.82 -11.47 -5.42
N LEU A 200 -4.26 -12.32 -6.27
CA LEU A 200 -3.60 -13.57 -5.88
C LEU A 200 -2.10 -13.42 -6.13
N TYR A 201 -1.27 -13.62 -5.10
CA TYR A 201 0.16 -13.39 -5.17
C TYR A 201 0.90 -14.72 -5.23
N PRO A 202 1.32 -15.20 -6.43
CA PRO A 202 2.20 -16.36 -6.52
C PRO A 202 3.62 -16.04 -6.01
N SER A 203 4.00 -14.76 -6.00
CA SER A 203 5.27 -14.30 -5.44
C SER A 203 5.13 -12.92 -4.79
N LYS A 204 6.19 -12.41 -4.16
CA LYS A 204 6.18 -11.05 -3.56
C LYS A 204 6.07 -9.93 -4.59
N GLN A 205 6.42 -10.20 -5.85
CA GLN A 205 6.53 -9.20 -6.91
C GLN A 205 5.39 -9.29 -7.94
N LEU A 206 4.73 -10.44 -8.03
CA LEU A 206 3.68 -10.69 -9.01
C LEU A 206 2.33 -10.86 -8.33
N ALA A 207 1.30 -10.30 -8.97
CA ALA A 207 -0.08 -10.47 -8.57
C ALA A 207 -0.93 -10.78 -9.80
N VAL A 208 -1.71 -11.85 -9.73
CA VAL A 208 -2.81 -12.12 -10.64
C VAL A 208 -3.99 -11.26 -10.20
N LEU A 209 -4.58 -10.51 -11.12
CA LEU A 209 -5.73 -9.65 -10.86
C LEU A 209 -6.98 -10.28 -11.47
N ILE A 210 -7.92 -10.70 -10.62
CA ILE A 210 -9.23 -11.18 -11.09
C ILE A 210 -10.28 -10.13 -10.78
N ASN A 211 -10.93 -9.58 -11.81
CA ASN A 211 -11.98 -8.59 -11.63
C ASN A 211 -13.24 -9.28 -11.09
N LYS A 212 -13.80 -8.75 -10.00
CA LYS A 212 -15.01 -9.31 -9.40
C LYS A 212 -16.24 -9.20 -10.30
N LYS A 213 -16.23 -8.26 -11.25
CA LYS A 213 -17.31 -8.09 -12.22
C LYS A 213 -17.44 -9.28 -13.18
N PHE A 214 -16.42 -10.14 -13.28
CA PHE A 214 -16.45 -11.33 -14.15
C PHE A 214 -17.25 -12.49 -13.52
N PHE A 215 -17.64 -12.37 -12.25
CA PHE A 215 -18.37 -13.39 -11.53
C PHE A 215 -19.85 -13.00 -11.41
N SER A 216 -20.73 -14.01 -11.43
CA SER A 216 -22.05 -13.83 -10.84
C SER A 216 -21.94 -13.59 -9.33
N SER A 217 -23.00 -13.06 -8.71
CA SER A 217 -23.02 -12.84 -7.26
C SER A 217 -22.79 -14.14 -6.48
N GLU A 218 -23.36 -15.25 -6.96
CA GLU A 218 -23.23 -16.58 -6.33
C GLU A 218 -21.81 -17.14 -6.49
N ASP A 219 -21.26 -17.08 -7.71
CA ASP A 219 -19.89 -17.54 -7.99
C ASP A 219 -18.85 -16.77 -7.17
N LEU A 220 -19.06 -15.45 -7.03
CA LEU A 220 -18.17 -14.61 -6.24
C LEU A 220 -18.20 -14.99 -4.76
N ILE A 221 -19.38 -15.33 -4.23
CA ILE A 221 -19.53 -15.79 -2.84
C ILE A 221 -18.85 -17.14 -2.67
N ALA A 222 -19.11 -18.10 -3.56
CA ALA A 222 -18.49 -19.42 -3.55
C ALA A 222 -16.97 -19.33 -3.64
N PHE A 223 -16.45 -18.49 -4.55
CA PHE A 223 -15.02 -18.29 -4.70
C PHE A 223 -14.38 -17.68 -3.45
N LYS A 224 -15.04 -16.71 -2.81
CA LYS A 224 -14.53 -16.11 -1.55
C LYS A 224 -14.52 -17.11 -0.39
N GLN A 225 -15.56 -17.94 -0.28
CA GLN A 225 -15.62 -18.98 0.74
C GLN A 225 -14.50 -20.02 0.52
N PHE A 226 -14.31 -20.44 -0.73
CA PHE A 226 -13.20 -21.30 -1.11
C PHE A 226 -11.84 -20.68 -0.80
N LEU A 227 -11.61 -19.40 -1.15
CA LEU A 227 -10.34 -18.75 -0.82
C LEU A 227 -10.07 -18.77 0.69
N LYS A 228 -11.09 -18.54 1.52
CA LYS A 228 -11.00 -18.60 3.00
C LYS A 228 -10.76 -20.00 3.56
N SER A 229 -11.01 -21.06 2.79
CA SER A 229 -10.70 -22.43 3.22
C SER A 229 -9.24 -22.80 3.00
N LEU A 230 -8.56 -22.10 2.09
CA LEU A 230 -7.16 -22.34 1.78
C LEU A 230 -6.24 -21.88 2.92
N PRO A 231 -5.10 -22.57 3.14
CA PRO A 231 -4.11 -22.17 4.13
C PRO A 231 -3.24 -20.98 3.65
N ILE A 232 -3.86 -19.96 3.06
CA ILE A 232 -3.20 -18.80 2.46
C ILE A 232 -3.55 -17.53 3.27
N PRO A 233 -2.59 -16.67 3.63
CA PRO A 233 -2.90 -15.43 4.31
C PRO A 233 -3.80 -14.49 3.49
N HIS A 234 -4.94 -14.10 4.08
CA HIS A 234 -5.87 -13.08 3.55
C HIS A 234 -5.59 -11.72 4.18
N ASN A 235 -5.56 -10.64 3.40
CA ASN A 235 -5.15 -9.31 3.88
C ASN A 235 -6.01 -8.15 3.39
#